data_AF-A0A2G8K8X1-F1
#
_entry.id   AF-A0A2G8K8X1-F1
#
_cell.length_a   1.000
_cell.length_b   1.000
_cell.length_c   1.000
_cell.angle_alpha   90.00
_cell.angle_beta   90.00
_cell.angle_gamma   90.00
#
_symmetry.space_group_name_H-M   'P 1'
#
loop_
_entity.id
_entity.type
_entity.pdbx_description
1 polymer ?
#
loop_
_entity_poly.entity_id
_entity_poly.type
_entity_poly.pdbx_seq_one_letter_code
_entity_poly.pdbx_strand_id
1 'polypeptide(L)'
;MDNYIQEREFLDDQIETPKVIEVKVSKRSGKENFVTNMRETLKAHYGDKPVGLGGTFLIESGKAKLHVMPDYSQVPLNSDADVDSWLKFREADAPLVCLSVLISHDPGLSLRVEHTHCFRQFNEGGHYHYDTTPDEVSYHGYFVPAEYMYRLDRPPT
;
A
#
# COMPACT_ATOMS: atom_id res chain seq x y z
N MET A 1 20.80 5.14 1.93
CA MET A 1 19.42 5.40 2.36
C MET A 1 19.27 4.72 3.69
N ASP A 2 18.93 5.47 4.73
CA ASP A 2 18.65 4.84 6.01
C ASP A 2 17.29 4.16 5.93
N ASN A 3 17.32 2.83 6.03
CA ASN A 3 16.16 1.95 5.89
C ASN A 3 15.34 1.96 7.19
N TYR A 4 14.69 3.08 7.48
CA TYR A 4 13.76 3.18 8.61
C TYR A 4 12.42 2.54 8.27
N ILE A 5 11.93 1.69 9.15
CA ILE A 5 10.54 1.23 9.12
C ILE A 5 9.65 2.45 9.40
N GLN A 6 8.74 2.75 8.48
CA GLN A 6 7.75 3.81 8.66
C GLN A 6 6.37 3.16 8.77
N GLU A 7 5.69 3.39 9.89
CA GLU A 7 4.28 3.03 10.04
C GLU A 7 3.38 4.09 9.39
N ARG A 8 2.20 3.64 8.98
CA ARG A 8 1.22 4.44 8.27
C ARG A 8 -0.17 4.06 8.72
N GLU A 9 -0.93 5.07 9.10
CA GLU A 9 -2.30 4.93 9.55
C GLU A 9 -3.19 5.87 8.74
N PHE A 10 -4.40 5.40 8.46
CA PHE A 10 -5.48 6.24 7.95
C PHE A 10 -6.59 6.22 9.00
N LEU A 11 -6.96 7.41 9.47
CA LEU A 11 -7.94 7.62 10.50
C LEU A 11 -9.09 8.41 9.92
N ASP A 12 -10.31 7.94 10.18
CA ASP A 12 -11.55 8.63 9.85
C ASP A 12 -12.36 8.73 11.15
N ASP A 13 -12.70 9.96 11.54
CA ASP A 13 -13.43 10.27 12.77
C ASP A 13 -14.92 10.58 12.51
N GLN A 14 -15.40 10.39 11.27
CA GLN A 14 -16.80 10.67 10.94
C GLN A 14 -17.75 9.72 11.67
N ILE A 15 -18.75 10.34 12.31
CA ILE A 15 -19.77 9.66 13.12
C ILE A 15 -20.93 9.17 12.24
N GLU A 16 -21.11 9.76 11.06
CA GLU A 16 -22.10 9.37 10.05
C GLU A 16 -21.46 8.52 8.94
N THR A 17 -22.25 7.74 8.20
CA THR A 17 -21.76 6.94 7.07
C THR A 17 -21.20 7.86 5.97
N PRO A 18 -19.87 7.95 5.78
CA PRO A 18 -19.30 8.89 4.84
C PRO A 18 -19.57 8.44 3.40
N LYS A 19 -19.64 9.40 2.47
CA LYS A 19 -19.57 9.07 1.04
C LYS A 19 -18.16 8.61 0.72
N VAL A 20 -18.05 7.45 0.08
CA VAL A 20 -16.77 6.85 -0.30
C VAL A 20 -16.64 6.73 -1.82
N ILE A 21 -15.40 6.63 -2.28
CA ILE A 21 -15.09 6.29 -3.68
C ILE A 21 -15.04 4.76 -3.77
N GLU A 22 -16.00 4.17 -4.47
CA GLU A 22 -15.97 2.75 -4.83
C GLU A 22 -15.13 2.55 -6.11
N VAL A 23 -14.15 1.65 -6.04
CA VAL A 23 -13.29 1.28 -7.17
C VAL A 23 -13.46 -0.22 -7.42
N LYS A 24 -14.01 -0.57 -8.59
CA LYS A 24 -14.13 -1.95 -9.07
C LYS A 24 -13.36 -2.10 -10.36
N VAL A 25 -12.36 -2.97 -10.37
CA VAL A 25 -11.54 -3.24 -11.56
C VAL A 25 -11.14 -4.70 -11.60
N SER A 26 -11.15 -5.27 -12.79
CA SER A 26 -10.66 -6.62 -13.06
C SER A 26 -9.72 -6.60 -14.24
N LYS A 27 -8.87 -7.62 -14.32
CA LYS A 27 -7.84 -7.80 -15.34
C LYS A 27 -6.87 -6.62 -15.43
N ARG A 28 -5.68 -6.79 -14.87
CA ARG A 28 -4.60 -5.81 -15.01
C ARG A 28 -3.97 -5.89 -16.40
N SER A 29 -4.31 -4.92 -17.25
CA SER A 29 -3.75 -4.79 -18.61
C SER A 29 -2.48 -3.94 -18.69
N GLY A 30 -2.14 -3.22 -17.61
CA GLY A 30 -0.97 -2.36 -17.50
C GLY A 30 0.15 -2.94 -16.63
N LYS A 31 1.27 -2.22 -16.55
CA LYS A 31 2.43 -2.63 -15.74
C LYS A 31 2.23 -2.34 -14.24
N GLU A 32 1.59 -1.23 -13.92
CA GLU A 32 1.43 -0.76 -12.54
C GLU A 32 0.45 -1.62 -11.76
N ASN A 33 0.77 -1.90 -10.49
CA ASN A 33 -0.16 -2.55 -9.56
C ASN A 33 -1.35 -1.62 -9.23
N PHE A 34 -2.36 -2.16 -8.55
CA PHE A 34 -3.60 -1.44 -8.24
C PHE A 34 -3.37 -0.11 -7.50
N VAL A 35 -2.51 -0.10 -6.49
CA VAL A 35 -2.23 1.05 -5.63
C VAL A 35 -1.38 2.10 -6.36
N THR A 36 -0.32 1.67 -7.04
CA THR A 36 0.55 2.53 -7.85
C THR A 36 -0.23 3.21 -8.97
N ASN A 37 -1.14 2.49 -9.63
CA ASN A 37 -1.98 3.06 -10.69
C ASN A 37 -2.87 4.20 -10.17
N MET A 38 -3.51 4.02 -9.00
CA MET A 38 -4.30 5.09 -8.37
C MET A 38 -3.42 6.28 -8.00
N ARG A 39 -2.26 6.05 -7.36
CA ARG A 39 -1.35 7.12 -6.96
C ARG A 39 -0.84 7.94 -8.15
N GLU A 40 -0.35 7.28 -9.19
CA GLU A 40 0.16 7.96 -10.40
C GLU A 40 -0.96 8.71 -11.14
N THR A 41 -2.17 8.18 -11.16
CA THR A 41 -3.34 8.88 -11.72
C THR A 41 -3.63 10.18 -10.96
N LEU A 42 -3.63 10.14 -9.62
CA LEU A 42 -3.81 11.34 -8.79
C LEU A 42 -2.68 12.35 -9.01
N LYS A 43 -1.43 11.90 -9.07
CA LYS A 43 -0.28 12.76 -9.33
C LYS A 43 -0.38 13.44 -10.69
N ALA A 44 -0.71 12.70 -11.74
CA ALA A 44 -0.84 13.23 -13.08
C ALA A 44 -1.96 14.28 -13.19
N HIS A 45 -3.07 14.10 -12.45
CA HIS A 45 -4.19 15.03 -12.48
C HIS A 45 -3.96 16.29 -11.63
N TYR A 46 -3.46 16.13 -10.40
CA TYR A 46 -3.36 17.22 -9.42
C TYR A 46 -1.99 17.91 -9.38
N GLY A 47 -0.98 17.36 -10.06
CA GLY A 47 0.37 17.93 -10.14
C GLY A 47 1.02 18.10 -8.77
N ASP A 48 1.46 19.32 -8.48
CA ASP A 48 2.18 19.68 -7.25
C ASP A 48 1.28 19.79 -6.00
N LYS A 49 -0.03 19.53 -6.12
CA LYS A 49 -0.94 19.46 -4.98
C LYS A 49 -0.95 18.02 -4.44
N PRO A 50 -0.37 17.76 -3.25
CA PRO A 50 -0.35 16.41 -2.69
C PRO A 50 -1.78 15.97 -2.35
N VAL A 51 -2.13 14.74 -2.73
CA VAL A 51 -3.43 14.12 -2.44
C VAL A 51 -3.17 12.82 -1.69
N GLY A 52 -3.57 12.78 -0.42
CA GLY A 52 -3.58 11.57 0.38
C GLY A 52 -4.88 10.81 0.15
N LEU A 53 -4.79 9.48 0.04
CA LEU A 53 -5.93 8.59 -0.09
C LEU A 53 -5.71 7.38 0.82
N GLY A 54 -6.74 6.98 1.55
CA GLY A 54 -6.71 5.77 2.35
C GLY A 54 -8.03 5.03 2.30
N GLY A 55 -7.99 3.77 2.73
CA GLY A 55 -9.17 2.92 2.74
C GLY A 55 -8.82 1.44 2.74
N THR A 56 -9.78 0.63 2.32
CA THR A 56 -9.65 -0.82 2.24
C THR A 56 -10.03 -1.31 0.85
N PHE A 57 -9.39 -2.36 0.38
CA PHE A 57 -9.83 -3.08 -0.81
C PHE A 57 -9.73 -4.58 -0.64
N LEU A 58 -10.58 -5.30 -1.35
CA LEU A 58 -10.59 -6.74 -1.45
C LEU A 58 -9.92 -7.12 -2.77
N ILE A 59 -8.90 -7.98 -2.72
CA ILE A 59 -8.52 -8.78 -3.88
C ILE A 59 -9.51 -9.95 -3.90
N GLU A 60 -10.48 -9.91 -4.80
CA GLU A 60 -11.60 -10.88 -4.86
C GLU A 60 -11.20 -12.17 -5.57
N SER A 61 -10.38 -12.08 -6.62
CA SER A 61 -9.82 -13.21 -7.37
C SER A 61 -8.36 -12.98 -7.72
N GLY A 62 -7.66 -14.06 -8.06
CA GLY A 62 -6.24 -14.04 -8.40
C GLY A 62 -5.33 -14.18 -7.18
N LYS A 63 -4.08 -13.75 -7.34
CA LYS A 63 -3.02 -13.92 -6.34
C LYS A 63 -2.18 -12.66 -6.19
N ALA A 64 -1.56 -12.50 -5.03
CA ALA A 64 -0.65 -11.39 -4.74
C ALA A 64 0.68 -11.87 -4.17
N LYS A 65 1.76 -11.17 -4.55
CA LYS A 65 3.06 -11.29 -3.89
C LYS A 65 3.03 -10.44 -2.62
N LEU A 66 3.21 -11.10 -1.48
CA LEU A 66 3.32 -10.47 -0.17
C LEU A 66 4.71 -10.72 0.43
N HIS A 67 5.10 -9.90 1.42
CA HIS A 67 6.23 -10.21 2.28
C HIS A 67 5.88 -10.09 3.76
N VAL A 68 6.62 -10.83 4.59
CA VAL A 68 6.64 -10.66 6.05
C VAL A 68 8.10 -10.45 6.47
N MET A 69 8.30 -9.56 7.45
CA MET A 69 9.60 -9.35 8.07
C MET A 69 9.87 -10.49 9.07
N PRO A 70 11.02 -11.18 9.01
CA PRO A 70 11.46 -12.07 10.08
C PRO A 70 12.00 -11.25 11.27
N ASP A 71 12.65 -11.91 12.23
CA ASP A 71 13.39 -11.22 13.30
C ASP A 71 14.41 -10.20 12.72
N TYR A 72 14.68 -9.16 13.49
CA TYR A 72 15.61 -8.09 13.10
C TYR A 72 16.95 -8.64 12.62
N SER A 73 17.44 -8.08 11.51
CA SER A 73 18.75 -8.42 10.98
C SER A 73 19.83 -8.14 12.02
N GLN A 74 20.75 -9.08 12.18
CA GLN A 74 21.91 -8.96 13.07
C GLN A 74 23.05 -8.15 12.43
N VAL A 75 22.90 -7.78 11.16
CA VAL A 75 23.86 -6.96 10.40
C VAL A 75 23.11 -5.84 9.67
N PRO A 76 23.75 -4.69 9.40
CA PRO A 76 23.13 -3.61 8.63
C PRO A 76 22.70 -4.08 7.22
N LEU A 77 21.51 -3.69 6.79
CA LEU A 77 20.99 -3.91 5.44
C LEU A 77 21.18 -2.61 4.66
N ASN A 78 22.21 -2.54 3.83
CA ASN A 78 22.70 -1.28 3.23
C ASN A 78 22.16 -1.04 1.81
N SER A 79 21.42 -2.00 1.27
CA SER A 79 20.86 -1.94 -0.08
C SER A 79 19.48 -2.60 -0.15
N ASP A 80 18.70 -2.27 -1.18
CA ASP A 80 17.42 -2.93 -1.43
C ASP A 80 17.59 -4.45 -1.64
N ALA A 81 18.71 -4.88 -2.23
CA ALA A 81 19.03 -6.30 -2.39
C ALA A 81 19.28 -7.01 -1.04
N ASP A 82 19.89 -6.32 -0.07
CA ASP A 82 20.05 -6.84 1.28
C ASP A 82 18.69 -6.98 1.97
N VAL A 83 17.83 -5.96 1.83
CA VAL A 83 16.46 -5.96 2.36
C VAL A 83 15.65 -7.09 1.76
N ASP A 84 15.62 -7.22 0.43
CA ASP A 84 14.91 -8.28 -0.27
C ASP A 84 15.41 -9.68 0.12
N SER A 85 16.71 -9.85 0.34
CA SER A 85 17.26 -11.14 0.80
C SER A 85 16.85 -11.49 2.23
N TRP A 86 16.64 -10.47 3.08
CA TRP A 86 16.20 -10.63 4.46
C TRP A 86 14.70 -10.93 4.55
N LEU A 87 13.86 -10.27 3.74
CA LEU A 87 12.41 -10.41 3.71
C LEU A 87 11.96 -11.84 3.33
N LYS A 88 10.82 -12.27 3.89
CA LYS A 88 10.18 -13.54 3.54
C LYS A 88 9.02 -13.30 2.60
N PHE A 89 9.29 -13.50 1.30
CA PHE A 89 8.30 -13.39 0.25
C PHE A 89 7.43 -14.64 0.14
N ARG A 90 6.15 -14.44 -0.15
CA ARG A 90 5.19 -15.49 -0.44
C ARG A 90 4.17 -15.02 -1.47
N GLU A 91 3.60 -15.97 -2.19
CA GLU A 91 2.37 -15.73 -2.95
C GLU A 91 1.18 -16.09 -2.07
N ALA A 92 0.13 -15.27 -2.11
CA ALA A 92 -1.11 -15.48 -1.36
C ALA A 92 -2.30 -15.45 -2.31
N ASP A 93 -3.24 -16.38 -2.13
CA ASP A 93 -4.45 -16.47 -2.93
C ASP A 93 -5.54 -15.52 -2.39
N ALA A 94 -6.35 -14.97 -3.30
CA ALA A 94 -7.59 -14.31 -2.95
C ALA A 94 -8.58 -15.29 -2.24
N PRO A 95 -9.50 -14.80 -1.38
CA PRO A 95 -9.74 -13.40 -1.05
C PRO A 95 -8.74 -12.82 -0.05
N LEU A 96 -8.25 -11.59 -0.31
CA LEU A 96 -7.37 -10.84 0.60
C LEU A 96 -7.94 -9.46 0.89
N VAL A 97 -8.16 -9.16 2.18
CA VAL A 97 -8.54 -7.81 2.63
C VAL A 97 -7.27 -7.00 2.80
N CYS A 98 -7.18 -5.86 2.14
CA CYS A 98 -6.00 -5.01 2.09
C CYS A 98 -6.31 -3.61 2.62
N LEU A 99 -5.51 -3.15 3.57
CA LEU A 99 -5.53 -1.80 4.12
C LEU A 99 -4.45 -0.99 3.42
N SER A 100 -4.83 0.12 2.79
CA SER A 100 -3.95 0.88 1.91
C SER A 100 -3.93 2.35 2.29
N VAL A 101 -2.72 2.90 2.32
CA VAL A 101 -2.45 4.34 2.45
C VAL A 101 -1.52 4.74 1.32
N LEU A 102 -1.87 5.80 0.60
CA LEU A 102 -1.05 6.38 -0.45
C LEU A 102 -1.11 7.90 -0.43
N ILE A 103 -0.07 8.55 -0.96
CA ILE A 103 -0.05 9.99 -1.25
C ILE A 103 0.52 10.20 -2.66
N SER A 104 -0.11 11.06 -3.45
CA SER A 104 0.25 11.25 -4.87
C SER A 104 1.74 11.52 -5.09
N HIS A 105 2.35 12.34 -4.23
CA HIS A 105 3.79 12.56 -4.13
C HIS A 105 4.17 13.03 -2.72
N ASP A 106 5.45 12.93 -2.36
CA ASP A 106 5.99 13.46 -1.10
C ASP A 106 6.19 14.99 -1.19
N PRO A 107 5.54 15.80 -0.33
CA PRO A 107 5.73 17.25 -0.29
C PRO A 107 6.99 17.70 0.48
N GLY A 108 7.98 16.82 0.68
CA GLY A 108 9.24 17.12 1.36
C GLY A 108 9.31 16.63 2.81
N LEU A 109 8.44 15.69 3.19
CA LEU A 109 8.33 15.13 4.55
C LEU A 109 9.01 13.76 4.70
N SER A 110 9.72 13.30 3.67
CA SER A 110 10.39 11.99 3.64
C SER A 110 9.39 10.86 3.85
N LEU A 111 8.36 10.86 3.00
CA LEU A 111 7.23 9.95 3.08
C LEU A 111 7.46 8.70 2.23
N ARG A 112 7.14 7.54 2.80
CA ARG A 112 6.71 6.38 2.03
C ARG A 112 5.40 6.70 1.31
N VAL A 113 5.42 6.77 -0.02
CA VAL A 113 4.30 7.24 -0.85
C VAL A 113 3.20 6.19 -1.08
N GLU A 114 3.52 4.92 -0.88
CA GLU A 114 2.59 3.80 -0.99
C GLU A 114 2.92 2.77 0.09
N HIS A 115 1.90 2.35 0.84
CA HIS A 115 2.04 1.28 1.82
C HIS A 115 0.71 0.53 1.94
N THR A 116 0.74 -0.78 1.68
CA THR A 116 -0.46 -1.63 1.76
C THR A 116 -0.12 -2.93 2.46
N HIS A 117 -0.89 -3.26 3.49
CA HIS A 117 -0.83 -4.56 4.18
C HIS A 117 -2.15 -5.30 3.94
N CYS A 118 -2.06 -6.61 3.71
CA CYS A 118 -3.21 -7.47 3.51
C CYS A 118 -3.32 -8.53 4.61
N PHE A 119 -4.51 -9.04 4.81
CA PHE A 119 -4.81 -10.17 5.68
C PHE A 119 -6.00 -10.98 5.13
N ARG A 120 -6.10 -12.22 5.59
CA ARG A 120 -7.20 -13.15 5.31
C ARG A 120 -7.50 -13.94 6.59
N GLN A 121 -8.66 -14.61 6.66
CA GLN A 121 -8.94 -15.55 7.75
C GLN A 121 -7.84 -16.62 7.84
N PHE A 122 -7.28 -16.75 9.05
CA PHE A 122 -6.23 -17.71 9.44
C PHE A 122 -4.89 -17.56 8.70
N ASN A 123 -3.87 -17.06 9.41
CA ASN A 123 -2.42 -17.18 9.14
C ASN A 123 -1.85 -16.65 7.82
N GLU A 124 -2.62 -15.90 7.02
CA GLU A 124 -2.15 -15.27 5.79
C GLU A 124 -2.34 -13.76 5.79
N GLY A 125 -1.28 -13.06 5.36
CA GLY A 125 -1.22 -11.60 5.32
C GLY A 125 0.19 -11.07 5.09
N GLY A 126 0.41 -9.80 5.36
CA GLY A 126 1.71 -9.14 5.22
C GLY A 126 1.68 -8.00 4.22
N HIS A 127 2.85 -7.53 3.84
CA HIS A 127 3.01 -6.35 3.00
C HIS A 127 2.83 -6.69 1.52
N TYR A 128 1.88 -6.01 0.87
CA TYR A 128 1.55 -6.17 -0.53
C TYR A 128 2.61 -5.56 -1.45
N HIS A 129 2.95 -6.28 -2.52
CA HIS A 129 3.79 -5.77 -3.60
C HIS A 129 2.98 -5.54 -4.89
N TYR A 130 2.36 -6.60 -5.42
CA TYR A 130 1.59 -6.59 -6.67
C TYR A 130 0.82 -7.90 -6.84
N ASP A 131 -0.17 -7.93 -7.73
CA ASP A 131 -0.75 -9.19 -8.19
C ASP A 131 0.21 -9.98 -9.10
N THR A 132 0.11 -11.31 -9.04
CA THR A 132 0.90 -12.23 -9.87
C THR A 132 0.08 -12.94 -10.95
N THR A 133 -1.25 -12.74 -10.94
CA THR A 133 -2.19 -13.30 -11.94
C THR A 133 -2.97 -12.17 -12.64
N PRO A 134 -2.32 -11.34 -13.47
CA PRO A 134 -2.90 -10.12 -14.01
C PRO A 134 -4.16 -10.34 -14.86
N ASP A 135 -4.28 -11.47 -15.56
CA ASP A 135 -5.45 -11.78 -16.39
C ASP A 135 -6.70 -12.17 -15.58
N GLU A 136 -6.51 -12.58 -14.33
CA GLU A 136 -7.55 -13.15 -13.47
C GLU A 136 -7.90 -12.27 -12.27
N VAL A 137 -7.02 -11.32 -11.92
CA VAL A 137 -7.18 -10.51 -10.71
C VAL A 137 -8.40 -9.59 -10.80
N SER A 138 -9.16 -9.50 -9.71
CA SER A 138 -10.15 -8.44 -9.51
C SER A 138 -10.01 -7.79 -8.14
N TYR A 139 -10.25 -6.48 -8.13
CA TYR A 139 -10.13 -5.60 -6.99
C TYR A 139 -11.45 -4.87 -6.77
N HIS A 140 -11.88 -4.82 -5.50
CA HIS A 140 -13.02 -4.04 -5.06
C HIS A 140 -12.64 -3.22 -3.83
N GLY A 141 -12.48 -1.91 -3.98
CA GLY A 141 -12.02 -1.01 -2.93
C GLY A 141 -12.97 0.13 -2.62
N TYR A 142 -12.85 0.63 -1.39
CA TYR A 142 -13.52 1.81 -0.90
C TYR A 142 -12.48 2.76 -0.30
N PHE A 143 -12.43 3.99 -0.80
CA PHE A 143 -11.41 4.96 -0.45
C PHE A 143 -12.00 6.33 -0.11
N VAL A 144 -11.28 7.07 0.72
CA VAL A 144 -11.59 8.45 1.12
C VAL A 144 -10.33 9.31 1.03
N PRO A 145 -10.41 10.54 0.47
CA PRO A 145 -9.28 11.46 0.49
C PRO A 145 -9.00 11.96 1.92
N ALA A 146 -7.72 12.05 2.27
CA ALA A 146 -7.30 12.61 3.56
C ALA A 146 -7.40 14.14 3.55
N GLU A 147 -8.00 14.73 4.59
CA GLU A 147 -8.03 16.19 4.77
C GLU A 147 -6.73 16.71 5.41
N TYR A 148 -6.15 15.94 6.34
CA TYR A 148 -4.93 16.28 7.05
C TYR A 148 -3.88 15.19 6.93
N MET A 149 -2.62 15.59 7.06
CA MET A 149 -1.48 14.68 7.17
C MET A 149 -0.59 15.12 8.32
N TYR A 150 -0.27 14.18 9.19
CA TYR A 150 0.61 14.40 10.33
C TYR A 150 1.88 13.59 10.15
N ARG A 151 3.04 14.24 10.28
CA ARG A 151 4.34 13.56 10.32
C ARG A 151 4.83 13.55 11.76
N LEU A 152 4.68 12.40 12.41
CA LEU A 152 5.18 12.15 13.76
C LEU A 152 6.56 11.48 13.68
N ASP A 153 7.47 11.83 14.57
CA ASP A 153 8.81 11.23 14.71
C ASP A 153 9.54 11.00 13.36
N ARG A 154 9.83 12.10 12.66
CA ARG A 154 10.60 12.03 11.41
C ARG A 154 12.04 11.62 11.73
N PRO A 155 12.59 10.57 11.07
CA PRO A 155 13.99 10.23 11.22
C PRO A 155 14.90 11.44 10.97
N PRO A 156 16.00 11.56 11.72
CA PRO A 156 16.95 12.64 11.53
C PRO A 156 17.51 12.60 10.11
N THR A 157 17.80 13.78 9.56
CA THR A 157 18.47 13.98 8.27
C THR A 157 19.98 13.91 8.40
#